data_AF-I3TV58-F1
#
_entry.id   AF-I3TV58-F1
#
_cell.length_a   1.000
_cell.length_b   1.000
_cell.length_c   1.000
_cell.angle_alpha   90.00
_cell.angle_beta   90.00
_cell.angle_gamma   90.00
#
_symmetry.space_group_name_H-M   'P 1'
#
loop_
_entity.id
_entity.type
_entity.pdbx_description
1 polymer ?
#
loop_
_entity_poly.entity_id
_entity_poly.type
_entity_poly.pdbx_seq_one_letter_code
_entity_poly.pdbx_strand_id
1 'polypeptide(L)'
;MAAHEPAASAEASLAECAGESGGHAAFWQAVEWVYAHTRSDGQGLPEDLRYPDLTPAIEQCLASERPEAPIRTQTAEATSSGVTATPSLRLHDRETGKAILLQGPIEGDALLSAMDMLAAGDPAATPTTSEMPADVVGDMPR
;
A
#
# COMPACT_ATOMS: atom_id res chain seq x y z
N MET A 1 1.13 -18.96 -13.26
CA MET A 1 -0.15 -19.46 -12.72
C MET A 1 -0.54 -18.49 -11.62
N ALA A 2 -1.68 -17.82 -11.73
CA ALA A 2 -2.14 -16.86 -10.73
C ALA A 2 -2.68 -17.63 -9.53
N ALA A 3 -1.86 -17.81 -8.49
CA ALA A 3 -2.03 -18.83 -7.45
C ALA A 3 -3.34 -18.74 -6.63
N HIS A 4 -4.12 -17.66 -6.79
CA HIS A 4 -5.36 -17.42 -6.04
C HIS A 4 -6.56 -17.05 -6.92
N GLU A 5 -6.40 -17.06 -8.24
CA GLU A 5 -7.49 -16.74 -9.17
C GLU A 5 -8.36 -17.96 -9.47
N PRO A 6 -9.67 -17.79 -9.72
CA PRO A 6 -10.42 -16.53 -9.80
C PRO A 6 -10.95 -16.00 -8.46
N ALA A 7 -10.71 -16.72 -7.36
CA ALA A 7 -11.30 -16.42 -6.06
C ALA A 7 -10.89 -15.04 -5.53
N ALA A 8 -9.61 -14.68 -5.64
CA ALA A 8 -9.11 -13.39 -5.19
C ALA A 8 -9.79 -12.22 -5.93
N SER A 9 -9.94 -12.29 -7.25
CA SER A 9 -10.64 -11.25 -8.01
C SER A 9 -12.13 -11.17 -7.68
N ALA A 10 -12.79 -12.31 -7.42
CA ALA A 10 -14.20 -12.33 -7.02
C ALA A 10 -14.40 -11.71 -5.62
N GLU A 11 -13.52 -12.02 -4.67
CA GLU A 11 -13.52 -11.45 -3.31
C GLU A 11 -13.20 -9.94 -3.32
N ALA A 12 -12.24 -9.51 -4.13
CA ALA A 12 -11.95 -8.09 -4.34
C ALA A 12 -13.16 -7.35 -4.95
N SER A 13 -13.86 -7.99 -5.89
CA SER A 13 -15.07 -7.42 -6.51
C SER A 13 -16.19 -7.20 -5.49
N LEU A 14 -16.35 -8.12 -4.52
CA LEU A 14 -17.30 -7.93 -3.42
C LEU A 14 -16.98 -6.69 -2.59
N ALA A 15 -15.71 -6.50 -2.22
CA ALA A 15 -15.29 -5.34 -1.45
C ALA A 15 -15.49 -4.03 -2.22
N GLU A 16 -15.07 -3.98 -3.49
CA GLU A 16 -15.26 -2.82 -4.37
C GLU A 16 -16.75 -2.47 -4.54
N CYS A 17 -17.61 -3.46 -4.80
CA CYS A 17 -19.05 -3.23 -4.95
C CYS A 17 -19.73 -2.78 -3.64
N ALA A 18 -19.30 -3.32 -2.49
CA ALA A 18 -19.76 -2.85 -1.19
C ALA A 18 -19.34 -1.39 -0.94
N GLY A 19 -18.10 -1.04 -1.29
CA GLY A 19 -17.58 0.32 -1.24
C GLY A 19 -18.31 1.29 -2.16
N GLU A 20 -18.61 0.88 -3.39
CA GLU A 20 -19.36 1.70 -4.36
C GLU A 20 -20.77 2.02 -3.83
N SER A 21 -21.44 1.03 -3.24
CA SER A 21 -22.83 1.18 -2.77
C SER A 21 -22.94 1.84 -1.38
N GLY A 22 -21.98 1.63 -0.50
CA GLY A 22 -22.08 1.97 0.94
C GLY A 22 -20.92 2.81 1.48
N GLY A 23 -19.97 3.21 0.63
CA GLY A 23 -18.80 4.00 1.01
C GLY A 23 -17.74 3.21 1.80
N HIS A 24 -16.75 3.93 2.34
CA HIS A 24 -15.57 3.35 2.98
C HIS A 24 -15.89 2.36 4.12
N ALA A 25 -16.92 2.63 4.92
CA ALA A 25 -17.30 1.74 6.02
C ALA A 25 -17.79 0.37 5.50
N ALA A 26 -18.62 0.37 4.44
CA ALA A 26 -19.10 -0.86 3.83
C ALA A 26 -17.99 -1.64 3.12
N PHE A 27 -17.03 -0.93 2.49
CA PHE A 27 -15.83 -1.55 1.95
C PHE A 27 -15.06 -2.34 3.02
N TRP A 28 -14.74 -1.70 4.15
CA TRP A 28 -13.95 -2.35 5.21
C TRP A 28 -14.71 -3.49 5.89
N GLN A 29 -16.03 -3.35 6.10
CA GLN A 29 -16.87 -4.45 6.60
C GLN A 29 -16.86 -5.66 5.65
N ALA A 30 -16.92 -5.42 4.33
CA ALA A 30 -16.84 -6.48 3.34
C ALA A 30 -15.46 -7.17 3.35
N VAL A 31 -14.38 -6.41 3.48
CA VAL A 31 -13.01 -6.95 3.59
C VAL A 31 -12.86 -7.82 4.84
N GLU A 32 -13.29 -7.33 6.02
CA GLU A 32 -13.28 -8.11 7.26
C GLU A 32 -14.09 -9.40 7.13
N TRP A 33 -15.27 -9.30 6.54
CA TRP A 33 -16.12 -10.46 6.30
C TRP A 33 -15.46 -11.47 5.36
N VAL A 34 -14.84 -11.03 4.26
CA VAL A 34 -14.10 -11.91 3.34
C VAL A 34 -13.00 -12.65 4.09
N TYR A 35 -12.14 -11.94 4.84
CA TYR A 35 -11.05 -12.58 5.58
C TYR A 35 -11.54 -13.58 6.63
N ALA A 36 -12.68 -13.31 7.26
CA ALA A 36 -13.26 -14.21 8.25
C ALA A 36 -13.85 -15.50 7.66
N HIS A 37 -14.16 -15.53 6.36
CA HIS A 37 -14.95 -16.61 5.76
C HIS A 37 -14.33 -17.27 4.53
N THR A 38 -13.32 -16.67 3.89
CA THR A 38 -12.61 -17.31 2.78
C THR A 38 -11.90 -18.57 3.26
N ARG A 39 -11.90 -19.61 2.41
CA ARG A 39 -11.11 -20.82 2.64
C ARG A 39 -9.62 -20.63 2.36
N SER A 40 -9.22 -19.41 1.97
CA SER A 40 -7.83 -19.03 1.67
C SER A 40 -7.21 -19.82 0.51
N ASP A 41 -5.98 -19.49 0.14
CA ASP A 41 -5.19 -20.22 -0.88
C ASP A 41 -5.92 -20.43 -2.23
N GLY A 42 -6.72 -19.44 -2.65
CA GLY A 42 -7.48 -19.50 -3.90
C GLY A 42 -8.74 -20.39 -3.86
N GLN A 43 -9.09 -20.93 -2.69
CA GLN A 43 -10.28 -21.77 -2.52
C GLN A 43 -11.59 -20.96 -2.41
N GLY A 44 -11.49 -19.66 -2.18
CA GLY A 44 -12.63 -18.74 -2.14
C GLY A 44 -13.59 -18.97 -0.97
N LEU A 45 -14.69 -18.22 -1.00
CA LEU A 45 -15.82 -18.36 -0.08
C LEU A 45 -16.59 -19.67 -0.32
N PRO A 46 -17.23 -20.27 0.70
CA PRO A 46 -18.17 -21.37 0.52
C PRO A 46 -19.34 -20.98 -0.41
N GLU A 47 -19.79 -21.89 -1.28
CA GLU A 47 -20.80 -21.59 -2.31
C GLU A 47 -22.18 -21.20 -1.74
N ASP A 48 -22.52 -21.76 -0.58
CA ASP A 48 -23.77 -21.51 0.15
C ASP A 48 -23.70 -20.29 1.07
N LEU A 49 -22.51 -19.71 1.25
CA LEU A 49 -22.31 -18.55 2.09
C LEU A 49 -22.60 -17.27 1.30
N ARG A 50 -23.44 -16.40 1.87
CA ARG A 50 -23.79 -15.10 1.31
C ARG A 50 -23.27 -13.97 2.19
N TYR A 51 -22.82 -12.91 1.55
CA TYR A 51 -22.50 -11.66 2.25
C TYR A 51 -23.78 -11.12 2.92
N PRO A 52 -23.78 -10.88 4.25
CA PRO A 52 -25.00 -10.55 4.98
C PRO A 52 -25.61 -9.22 4.57
N ASP A 53 -24.79 -8.25 4.18
CA ASP A 53 -25.23 -6.89 3.80
C ASP A 53 -25.41 -6.74 2.28
N LEU A 54 -25.67 -7.86 1.58
CA LEU A 54 -25.90 -7.86 0.14
C LEU A 54 -27.17 -7.06 -0.19
N THR A 55 -27.03 -6.03 -1.02
CA THR A 55 -28.14 -5.21 -1.52
C THR A 55 -28.32 -5.41 -3.02
N PRO A 56 -29.49 -5.09 -3.59
CA PRO A 56 -29.69 -5.14 -5.05
C PRO A 56 -28.68 -4.30 -5.84
N ALA A 57 -28.14 -3.22 -5.26
CA ALA A 57 -27.11 -2.40 -5.90
C ALA A 57 -25.76 -3.12 -5.95
N ILE A 58 -25.39 -3.81 -4.87
CA ILE A 58 -24.19 -4.65 -4.81
C ILE A 58 -24.32 -5.83 -5.78
N GLU A 59 -25.48 -6.50 -5.83
CA GLU A 59 -25.74 -7.59 -6.78
C GLU A 59 -25.62 -7.13 -8.24
N GLN A 60 -26.18 -5.96 -8.57
CA GLN A 60 -26.03 -5.36 -9.90
C GLN A 60 -24.58 -4.95 -10.22
N CYS A 61 -23.78 -4.61 -9.21
CA CYS A 61 -22.36 -4.32 -9.38
C CYS A 61 -21.58 -5.60 -9.69
N LEU A 62 -21.79 -6.64 -8.90
CA LEU A 62 -21.16 -7.95 -9.09
C LEU A 62 -21.54 -8.61 -10.42
N ALA A 63 -22.74 -8.34 -10.94
CA ALA A 63 -23.19 -8.82 -12.24
C ALA A 63 -22.69 -7.97 -13.44
N SER A 64 -21.84 -6.97 -13.19
CA SER A 64 -21.32 -6.03 -14.21
C SER A 64 -19.80 -6.02 -14.25
N GLU A 65 -19.22 -5.38 -15.27
CA GLU A 65 -17.76 -5.21 -15.39
C GLU A 65 -17.21 -4.05 -14.52
N ARG A 66 -18.07 -3.34 -13.79
CA ARG A 66 -17.70 -2.16 -12.99
C ARG A 66 -16.55 -2.40 -11.99
N PRO A 67 -16.56 -3.46 -11.16
CA PRO A 67 -15.48 -3.67 -10.18
C PRO A 67 -14.16 -4.06 -10.84
N GLU A 68 -14.15 -4.55 -12.08
CA GLU A 68 -12.91 -5.02 -12.72
C GLU A 68 -11.94 -3.88 -13.05
N ALA A 69 -12.47 -2.72 -13.45
CA ALA A 69 -11.65 -1.58 -13.83
C ALA A 69 -10.75 -1.07 -12.69
N PRO A 70 -11.26 -0.76 -11.48
CA PRO A 70 -10.40 -0.36 -10.35
C PRO A 70 -9.44 -1.48 -9.95
N ILE A 71 -9.88 -2.75 -9.90
CA ILE A 71 -9.03 -3.88 -9.53
C ILE A 71 -7.84 -4.03 -10.49
N ARG A 72 -8.08 -3.94 -11.81
CA ARG A 72 -7.01 -4.01 -12.81
C ARG A 72 -6.04 -2.84 -12.68
N THR A 73 -6.55 -1.62 -12.48
CA THR A 73 -5.72 -0.43 -12.28
C THR A 73 -4.83 -0.58 -11.05
N GLN A 74 -5.39 -0.94 -9.90
CA GLN A 74 -4.65 -1.14 -8.66
C GLN A 74 -3.59 -2.25 -8.80
N THR A 75 -3.93 -3.37 -9.46
CA THR A 75 -2.99 -4.47 -9.71
C THR A 75 -1.83 -4.05 -10.61
N ALA A 76 -2.12 -3.26 -11.66
CA ALA A 76 -1.11 -2.76 -12.58
C ALA A 76 -0.20 -1.72 -11.91
N GLU A 77 -0.78 -0.82 -11.10
CA GLU A 77 -0.02 0.15 -10.29
C GLU A 77 0.91 -0.55 -9.29
N ALA A 78 0.39 -1.55 -8.56
CA ALA A 78 1.20 -2.35 -7.65
C ALA A 78 2.38 -3.02 -8.38
N THR A 79 2.09 -3.73 -9.47
CA THR A 79 3.11 -4.44 -10.26
C THR A 79 4.16 -3.49 -10.83
N SER A 80 3.73 -2.38 -11.45
CA SER A 80 4.65 -1.38 -12.01
C SER A 80 5.49 -0.66 -10.95
N SER A 81 5.03 -0.63 -9.71
CA SER A 81 5.77 -0.10 -8.56
C SER A 81 6.73 -1.11 -7.90
N GLY A 82 6.84 -2.33 -8.44
CA GLY A 82 7.76 -3.36 -7.94
C GLY A 82 7.17 -4.27 -6.86
N VAL A 83 5.85 -4.23 -6.62
CA VAL A 83 5.19 -5.19 -5.72
C VAL A 83 5.22 -6.58 -6.36
N THR A 84 5.80 -7.54 -5.64
CA THR A 84 5.95 -8.94 -6.10
C THR A 84 5.25 -9.93 -5.17
N ALA A 85 4.79 -9.49 -4.00
CA ALA A 85 4.09 -10.31 -3.01
C ALA A 85 3.15 -9.46 -2.14
N THR A 86 2.14 -10.08 -1.54
CA THR A 86 1.24 -9.49 -0.56
C THR A 86 1.49 -10.09 0.84
N PRO A 87 1.30 -9.33 1.94
CA PRO A 87 1.05 -7.88 1.96
C PRO A 87 2.31 -7.09 1.56
N SER A 88 2.12 -5.87 1.05
CA SER A 88 3.18 -4.89 0.77
C SER A 88 2.65 -3.49 1.07
N LEU A 89 3.53 -2.59 1.50
CA LEU A 89 3.23 -1.18 1.76
C LEU A 89 4.10 -0.28 0.89
N ARG A 90 3.50 0.67 0.19
CA ARG A 90 4.22 1.75 -0.48
C ARG A 90 3.97 3.05 0.27
N LEU A 91 4.99 3.52 0.98
CA LEU A 91 4.94 4.79 1.70
C LEU A 91 5.29 5.92 0.74
N HIS A 92 4.45 6.95 0.72
CA HIS A 92 4.61 8.12 -0.12
C HIS A 92 4.64 9.38 0.74
N ASP A 93 5.73 10.14 0.64
CA ASP A 93 5.76 11.50 1.16
C ASP A 93 5.22 12.45 0.08
N ARG A 94 4.11 13.12 0.40
CA ARG A 94 3.42 14.02 -0.51
C ARG A 94 4.12 15.37 -0.64
N GLU A 95 4.98 15.74 0.29
CA GLU A 95 5.73 17.01 0.25
C GLU A 95 6.94 16.88 -0.68
N THR A 96 7.72 15.80 -0.54
CA THR A 96 8.93 15.58 -1.34
C THR A 96 8.70 14.74 -2.59
N GLY A 97 7.58 14.02 -2.67
CA GLY A 97 7.30 13.06 -3.75
C GLY A 97 8.10 11.75 -3.64
N LYS A 98 8.93 11.59 -2.60
CA LYS A 98 9.70 10.37 -2.36
C LYS A 98 8.76 9.22 -1.99
N ALA A 99 9.19 8.00 -2.30
CA ALA A 99 8.47 6.79 -1.91
C ALA A 99 9.41 5.64 -1.53
N ILE A 100 8.96 4.82 -0.59
CA ILE A 100 9.64 3.57 -0.18
C ILE A 100 8.65 2.41 -0.32
N LEU A 101 9.10 1.30 -0.88
CA LEU A 101 8.36 0.03 -0.91
C LEU A 101 8.87 -0.89 0.21
N LEU A 102 7.96 -1.37 1.03
CA LEU A 102 8.19 -2.36 2.08
C LEU A 102 7.39 -3.62 1.73
N GLN A 103 8.04 -4.78 1.69
CA GLN A 103 7.41 -6.04 1.29
C GLN A 103 7.28 -7.00 2.48
N GLY A 104 6.14 -7.68 2.55
CA GLY A 104 5.79 -8.58 3.65
C GLY A 104 5.05 -7.87 4.79
N PRO A 105 4.68 -8.62 5.85
CA PRO A 105 4.12 -8.04 7.06
C PRO A 105 5.19 -7.16 7.74
N ILE A 106 4.85 -5.89 7.96
CA ILE A 106 5.75 -4.90 8.55
C ILE A 106 5.32 -4.62 9.98
N GLU A 107 6.24 -4.79 10.92
CA GLU A 107 6.05 -4.45 12.33
C GLU A 107 5.92 -2.93 12.53
N GLY A 108 5.23 -2.52 13.60
CA GLY A 108 4.93 -1.11 13.84
C GLY A 108 6.18 -0.23 14.00
N ASP A 109 7.24 -0.73 14.64
CA ASP A 109 8.51 -0.03 14.80
C ASP A 109 9.29 0.13 13.48
N ALA A 110 9.29 -0.90 12.64
CA ALA A 110 9.87 -0.87 11.30
C ALA A 110 9.11 0.11 10.39
N LEU A 111 7.78 0.15 10.50
CA LEU A 111 6.95 1.12 9.78
C LEU A 111 7.28 2.56 10.20
N LEU A 112 7.35 2.84 11.51
CA LEU A 112 7.73 4.15 12.03
C LEU A 112 9.14 4.55 11.58
N SER A 113 10.10 3.63 11.61
CA SER A 113 11.46 3.87 11.12
C SER A 113 11.50 4.22 9.63
N ALA A 114 10.67 3.57 8.81
CA ALA A 114 10.56 3.87 7.38
C ALA A 114 9.92 5.24 7.13
N MET A 115 8.95 5.64 7.96
CA MET A 115 8.35 6.99 7.91
C MET A 115 9.37 8.07 8.27
N ASP A 116 10.15 7.86 9.33
CA ASP A 116 11.21 8.80 9.75
C ASP A 116 12.28 8.93 8.65
N MET A 117 12.71 7.82 8.06
CA MET A 117 13.66 7.82 6.94
C MET A 117 13.10 8.56 5.71
N LEU A 118 11.81 8.43 5.44
CA LEU A 118 11.17 9.09 4.30
C LEU A 118 11.04 10.60 4.50
N ALA A 119 10.70 11.00 5.73
CA ALA A 119 10.53 12.40 6.14
C ALA A 119 11.86 13.12 6.37
N ALA A 120 12.93 12.38 6.68
CA ALA A 120 14.27 12.93 6.72
C ALA A 120 14.66 13.38 5.31
N GLY A 121 14.70 14.70 5.10
CA GLY A 121 15.27 15.31 3.90
C GLY A 121 16.68 14.78 3.61
N ASP A 122 17.16 14.92 2.38
CA ASP A 122 18.53 14.51 2.07
C ASP A 122 19.51 15.20 3.04
N PRO A 123 20.47 14.48 3.65
CA PRO A 123 21.53 15.12 4.44
C PRO A 123 22.48 15.99 3.59
N ALA A 124 22.14 16.28 2.34
CA ALA A 124 22.86 17.16 1.43
C ALA A 124 22.50 18.64 1.66
N ALA A 125 22.73 19.11 2.88
CA ALA A 125 23.04 20.49 3.17
C ALA A 125 24.02 20.54 4.35
N THR A 126 25.15 19.84 4.22
CA THR A 126 26.35 20.30 4.93
C THR A 126 26.60 21.73 4.47
N PRO A 127 26.56 22.75 5.34
CA PRO A 127 27.10 24.03 4.97
C PRO A 127 28.56 23.76 4.64
N THR A 128 29.00 24.21 3.46
CA THR A 128 30.42 24.37 3.15
C THR A 128 30.99 25.25 4.26
N THR A 129 31.59 24.63 5.28
CA THR A 129 32.38 25.34 6.26
C THR A 129 33.52 25.98 5.48
N SER A 130 33.37 27.28 5.24
CA SER A 130 34.39 28.15 4.67
C SER A 130 35.73 27.81 5.30
N GLU A 131 36.69 27.52 4.43
CA GLU A 131 38.11 27.38 4.73
C GLU A 131 38.53 28.44 5.77
N MET A 132 38.95 27.97 6.95
CA MET A 132 39.67 28.81 7.91
C MET A 132 41.03 29.16 7.30
N PRO A 133 41.41 30.43 7.15
CA PRO A 133 42.75 30.77 6.71
C PRO A 133 43.75 30.29 7.76
N ALA A 134 44.82 29.64 7.30
CA ALA A 134 45.92 29.21 8.15
C ALA A 134 46.49 30.40 8.92
N ASP A 135 46.47 30.32 10.25
CA ASP A 135 47.21 31.25 11.10
C ASP A 135 48.68 31.23 10.69
N VAL A 136 49.17 32.40 10.28
CA VAL A 136 50.56 32.64 9.95
C VAL A 136 51.38 32.41 11.21
N VAL A 137 52.22 31.37 11.20
CA VAL A 137 53.26 31.13 12.19
C VAL A 137 54.09 32.41 12.34
N GLY A 138 53.99 33.04 13.51
CA GLY A 138 54.80 34.18 13.89
C GLY A 138 56.27 33.78 13.98
N ASP A 139 57.07 34.29 13.05
CA ASP A 139 58.52 34.27 13.10
C ASP A 139 59.00 35.22 14.21
N MET A 140 59.57 34.68 15.29
CA MET A 140 60.30 35.48 16.28
C MET A 140 61.80 35.34 16.05
N PRO A 141 62.52 36.42 15.72
CA PRO A 141 63.97 36.38 15.59
C PRO A 141 64.66 36.48 16.96
N ARG A 142 65.61 35.55 17.15
CA ARG A 142 66.77 35.47 18.05
C ARG A 142 66.74 36.19 19.41
#